data_AF-A0A2V1CYR5-F1
#
_entry.id   AF-A0A2V1CYR5-F1
#
_cell.length_a   1.000
_cell.length_b   1.000
_cell.length_c   1.000
_cell.angle_alpha   90.00
_cell.angle_beta   90.00
_cell.angle_gamma   90.00
#
_symmetry.space_group_name_H-M   'P 1'
#
loop_
_entity.id
_entity.type
_entity.pdbx_description
1 polymer ?
#
loop_
_entity_poly.entity_id
_entity_poly.type
_entity_poly.pdbx_seq_one_letter_code
_entity_poly.pdbx_strand_id
1 'polypeptide(L)' 'VSRACDSCRRRKIKCDAEHPCAKCRGFQISCEYNYQPQQRGPRVSKRTVGSEIMQTQ' A
#
# COMPACT_ATOMS: atom_id res chain seq x y z
N VAL A 1 -17.26 9.65 -11.57
CA VAL A 1 -16.91 9.02 -10.27
C VAL A 1 -15.73 9.78 -9.68
N SER A 2 -15.88 10.37 -8.49
CA SER A 2 -14.81 11.19 -7.88
C SER A 2 -13.72 10.31 -7.26
N ARG A 3 -12.45 10.63 -7.52
CA ARG A 3 -11.31 9.87 -7.00
C ARG A 3 -11.14 10.15 -5.50
N ALA A 4 -11.39 9.13 -4.67
CA ALA A 4 -11.14 9.19 -3.24
C ALA A 4 -9.67 8.89 -2.90
N CYS A 5 -9.14 9.50 -1.84
CA CYS A 5 -7.83 9.17 -1.29
C CYS A 5 -7.83 7.75 -0.68
N ASP A 6 -6.64 7.19 -0.45
CA ASP A 6 -6.45 5.84 0.08
C ASP A 6 -7.09 5.66 1.45
N SER A 7 -6.98 6.67 2.32
CA SER A 7 -7.58 6.66 3.65
C SER A 7 -9.10 6.63 3.60
N CYS A 8 -9.74 7.43 2.73
CA CYS A 8 -11.19 7.40 2.55
C CYS A 8 -11.66 6.11 1.85
N ARG A 9 -10.87 5.58 0.89
CA ARG A 9 -11.14 4.29 0.24
C ARG A 9 -11.13 3.13 1.23
N ARG A 10 -10.08 3.03 2.05
CA ARG A 10 -9.96 1.97 3.08
C ARG A 10 -11.09 2.03 4.10
N ARG A 11 -11.50 3.24 4.48
CA ARG A 11 -12.62 3.47 5.41
C ARG A 11 -14.00 3.39 4.77
N LYS A 12 -14.08 3.26 3.44
CA LYS A 12 -15.34 3.26 2.66
C LYS A 12 -16.22 4.49 2.93
N ILE A 13 -15.61 5.67 3.06
CA ILE A 13 -16.31 6.94 3.30
C ILE A 13 -16.17 7.88 2.10
N LYS A 14 -17.07 8.86 2.00
CA LYS A 14 -16.99 9.92 0.99
C LYS A 14 -15.71 10.73 1.19
N CYS A 15 -15.00 10.97 0.10
CA CYS A 15 -13.80 11.80 0.07
C CYS A 15 -14.12 13.14 -0.58
N ASP A 16 -13.64 14.22 0.02
CA ASP A 16 -13.85 15.60 -0.46
C ASP A 16 -12.87 15.99 -1.58
N ALA A 17 -11.97 15.08 -1.98
CA ALA A 17 -11.00 15.25 -3.08
C ALA A 17 -9.99 16.41 -2.94
N GLU A 18 -10.00 17.13 -1.82
CA GLU A 18 -8.98 18.11 -1.41
C GLU A 18 -7.75 17.43 -0.78
N HIS A 19 -6.58 18.07 -0.84
CA HIS A 19 -5.33 17.53 -0.28
C HIS A 19 -4.71 18.50 0.74
N PRO A 20 -4.72 18.18 2.05
CA PRO A 20 -5.29 16.97 2.69
C PRO A 20 -6.82 17.00 2.82
N CYS A 21 -7.47 15.84 2.62
CA CYS A 21 -8.93 15.72 2.67
C CYS A 21 -9.49 16.12 4.06
N ALA A 22 -10.65 16.75 4.15
CA ALA A 22 -11.23 17.21 5.42
C ALA A 22 -11.27 16.10 6.50
N LYS A 23 -11.62 14.87 6.09
CA LYS A 23 -11.54 13.69 6.97
C LYS A 23 -10.11 13.39 7.40
N CYS A 24 -9.19 13.32 6.45
CA CYS A 24 -7.79 13.00 6.69
C CYS A 24 -7.16 14.02 7.65
N ARG A 25 -7.47 15.30 7.47
CA ARG A 25 -7.08 16.40 8.35
C ARG A 25 -7.64 16.25 9.76
N GLY A 26 -8.93 15.96 9.90
CA GLY A 26 -9.57 15.78 11.22
C GLY A 26 -9.06 14.57 11.99
N PHE A 27 -8.66 13.50 11.28
CA PHE A 27 -8.03 12.33 11.89
C PHE A 27 -6.51 12.44 11.98
N GLN A 28 -5.91 13.51 11.44
CA GLN A 28 -4.48 13.74 11.41
C GLN A 28 -3.68 12.54 10.83
N ILE A 29 -4.24 11.92 9.79
CA ILE A 29 -3.67 10.78 9.07
C ILE A 29 -3.15 11.18 7.69
N SER A 30 -2.32 10.33 7.11
CA SER A 30 -1.82 10.49 5.74
C SER A 30 -2.96 10.51 4.73
N CYS A 31 -3.06 11.60 3.98
CA CYS A 31 -4.00 11.77 2.87
C CYS A 31 -3.30 11.50 1.55
N GLU A 32 -3.03 10.25 1.21
CA GLU A 32 -2.41 9.95 -0.08
C GLU A 32 -3.42 9.52 -1.13
N TYR A 33 -3.11 9.87 -2.37
CA TYR A 33 -3.77 9.37 -3.57
C TYR A 33 -2.87 8.37 -4.31
N ASN A 34 -1.82 7.90 -3.62
CA ASN A 34 -0.87 6.90 -4.05
C ASN A 34 -1.45 5.51 -3.76
N TYR A 35 -2.55 5.17 -4.43
CA TYR A 35 -3.03 3.79 -4.47
C TYR A 35 -1.98 2.97 -5.23
N GLN A 36 -0.90 2.61 -4.55
CA GLN A 36 -0.09 1.49 -4.91
C GLN A 36 -0.85 0.29 -4.36
N PRO A 37 -1.37 -0.62 -5.21
CA PRO A 37 -1.82 -1.89 -4.72
C PRO A 37 -0.62 -2.45 -3.95
N GLN A 38 -0.71 -2.50 -2.62
CA GLN A 38 0.25 -3.26 -1.84
C GLN A 38 0.08 -4.67 -2.37
N GLN A 39 1.01 -5.07 -3.24
CA GLN A 39 1.15 -6.44 -3.64
C GLN A 39 1.26 -7.16 -2.30
N ARG A 40 0.20 -7.86 -1.89
CA ARG A 40 0.30 -8.83 -0.81
C ARG A 40 1.50 -9.66 -1.23
N GLY A 41 2.58 -9.56 -0.45
CA GLY A 41 3.88 -10.06 -0.84
C GLY A 41 3.75 -11.47 -1.41
N PRO A 42 4.65 -11.86 -2.33
CA PRO A 42 4.54 -13.15 -3.02
C PRO A 42 4.15 -14.22 -2.01
N ARG A 43 3.04 -14.93 -2.29
CA ARG A 43 2.65 -16.09 -1.47
C ARG A 43 3.91 -16.93 -1.33
N VAL A 44 4.37 -17.12 -0.11
CA VAL A 44 5.57 -17.90 0.21
C VAL A 44 5.41 -19.33 -0.29
N SER A 45 5.62 -19.57 -1.58
CA SER A 45 5.96 -20.88 -2.09
C SER A 45 7.46 -21.01 -1.90
N LYS A 46 7.86 -21.42 -0.69
CA LYS A 46 9.19 -21.96 -0.44
C LYS A 46 9.45 -23.07 -1.45
N ARG A 47 10.19 -22.77 -2.51
CA ARG A 47 11.03 -23.76 -3.22
C ARG A 47 12.39 -23.10 -3.38
N THR A 48 13.22 -23.37 -2.38
CA THR A 48 14.65 -23.10 -2.31
C THR A 48 15.30 -23.41 -3.66
N VAL A 49 15.86 -22.39 -4.32
CA VAL A 49 16.72 -22.55 -5.50
C VAL A 49 18.14 -22.16 -5.08
N GLY A 50 19.05 -23.13 -5.20
CA GLY A 50 20.48 -22.92 -5.47
C GLY A 50 21.31 -22.21 -4.41
N SER A 51 21.69 -22.93 -3.35
CA SER A 51 22.93 -22.61 -2.62
C SER A 51 24.12 -23.18 -3.40
N GLU A 52 24.58 -22.48 -4.42
CA GLU A 52 25.90 -22.73 -5.00
C GLU A 52 26.78 -21.53 -4.68
N ILE A 53 27.48 -21.60 -3.55
CA ILE A 53 28.64 -20.77 -3.28
C ILE A 53 29.67 -21.57 -2.48
N MET A 54 30.79 -21.77 -3.18
CA MET A 54 32.15 -21.96 -2.66
C MET A 54 32.45 -23.28 -1.96
N GLN A 55 32.94 -24.24 -2.74
CA GLN A 55 33.91 -25.22 -2.23
C GLN A 55 35.31 -24.68 -2.53
N THR A 56 36.04 -24.41 -1.44
CA THR A 56 37.43 -23.98 -1.44
C THR A 56 38.34 -25.18 -1.67
N GLN A 57 39.44 -24.97 -2.40
CA GLN A 57 40.63 -25.81 -2.65
C GLN A 57 40.50 -27.34 -2.60
#